data_AF-A8YHG3-F1
#
_entry.id   AF-A8YHG3-F1
#
_cell.length_a   1.000
_cell.length_b   1.000
_cell.length_c   1.000
_cell.angle_alpha   90.00
_cell.angle_beta   90.00
_cell.angle_gamma   90.00
#
_symmetry.space_group_name_H-M   'P 1'
#
loop_
_entity.id
_entity.type
_entity.pdbx_description
1 polymer ?
#
loop_
_entity_poly.entity_id
_entity_poly.type
_entity_poly.pdbx_seq_one_letter_code
_entity_poly.pdbx_strand_id
1 'polypeptide(L)'
;MTAINLPPKLSNESEKDYQIFLSYCLLGGDHSISKLAKKSVGKAGGSEKRLYELSSQFQWCDQVKNYDAAIAEFTGEVLAEQVGKDVVSSGQAR
;
A
#
# COMPACT_ATOMS: atom_id res chain seq x y z
N MET A 1 -2.70 8.88 -15.71
CA MET A 1 -2.75 8.81 -14.23
C MET A 1 -2.62 7.35 -13.88
N THR A 2 -1.47 6.92 -13.38
CA THR A 2 -1.24 5.53 -12.96
C THR A 2 -2.27 5.22 -11.87
N ALA A 3 -3.15 4.26 -12.12
CA ALA A 3 -4.07 3.78 -11.10
C ALA A 3 -3.20 3.26 -9.97
N ILE A 4 -3.13 4.01 -8.87
CA ILE A 4 -2.55 3.52 -7.64
C ILE A 4 -3.50 2.38 -7.26
N ASN A 5 -3.04 1.13 -7.39
CA ASN A 5 -3.69 0.03 -6.68
C ASN A 5 -3.74 0.50 -5.24
N LEU A 6 -4.92 0.81 -4.72
CA LEU A 6 -5.08 1.22 -3.33
C LEU A 6 -5.49 -0.03 -2.54
N PRO A 7 -5.10 -0.12 -1.25
CA PRO A 7 -5.58 -1.22 -0.41
C PRO A 7 -7.11 -1.25 -0.41
N PRO A 8 -7.77 -2.41 -0.53
CA PRO A 8 -9.23 -2.45 -0.51
C PRO A 8 -9.77 -2.08 0.88
N LYS A 9 -10.82 -1.25 0.91
CA LYS A 9 -11.56 -0.92 2.14
C LYS A 9 -12.34 -2.13 2.66
N LEU A 10 -12.27 -2.40 3.95
CA LEU A 10 -13.04 -3.49 4.56
C LEU A 10 -14.52 -3.11 4.75
N SER A 11 -15.42 -4.10 4.69
CA SER A 11 -16.87 -3.87 4.79
C SER A 11 -17.33 -3.34 6.16
N ASN A 12 -16.58 -3.62 7.22
CA ASN A 12 -16.84 -3.18 8.59
C ASN A 12 -16.03 -1.94 9.00
N GLU A 13 -15.23 -1.39 8.09
CA GLU A 13 -14.38 -0.24 8.32
C GLU A 13 -15.10 1.07 7.95
N SER A 14 -15.06 2.06 8.84
CA SER A 14 -15.63 3.37 8.54
C SER A 14 -14.79 4.11 7.50
N GLU A 15 -15.39 5.05 6.76
CA GLU A 15 -14.63 5.87 5.79
C GLU A 15 -13.48 6.62 6.47
N LYS A 16 -13.70 7.09 7.69
CA LYS A 16 -12.68 7.80 8.46
C LYS A 16 -11.49 6.90 8.80
N ASP A 17 -11.75 5.66 9.23
CA ASP A 17 -10.69 4.73 9.61
C ASP A 17 -9.91 4.25 8.38
N TYR A 18 -10.59 4.09 7.24
CA TYR A 18 -9.95 3.80 5.95
C TYR A 18 -9.01 4.92 5.48
N GLN A 19 -9.42 6.19 5.60
CA GLN A 19 -8.54 7.31 5.28
C GLN A 19 -7.30 7.37 6.20
N ILE A 20 -7.43 6.94 7.46
CA ILE A 20 -6.29 6.81 8.38
C ILE A 20 -5.38 5.66 7.94
N PHE A 21 -5.95 4.53 7.54
CA PHE A 21 -5.18 3.40 7.00
C PHE A 21 -4.44 3.75 5.71
N LEU A 22 -5.07 4.47 4.77
CA LEU A 22 -4.38 4.99 3.58
C LEU A 22 -3.20 5.89 3.97
N SER A 23 -3.38 6.76 4.97
CA SER A 23 -2.30 7.61 5.49
C SER A 23 -1.17 6.80 6.14
N TYR A 24 -1.49 5.65 6.72
CA TYR A 24 -0.53 4.69 7.26
C TYR A 24 0.31 4.05 6.15
N CYS A 25 -0.32 3.57 5.07
CA CYS A 25 0.38 3.02 3.90
C CYS A 25 1.31 4.05 3.23
N LEU A 26 0.92 5.33 3.21
CA LEU A 26 1.76 6.42 2.69
C LEU A 26 3.03 6.69 3.50
N LEU A 27 3.21 6.06 4.67
CA LEU A 27 4.48 6.13 5.41
C LEU A 27 5.59 5.31 4.73
N GLY A 28 5.26 4.44 3.78
CA GLY A 28 6.20 3.49 3.19
C GLY A 28 6.75 2.53 4.25
N GLY A 29 7.89 1.88 3.98
CA GLY A 29 8.42 0.77 4.79
C GLY A 29 8.65 1.03 6.29
N ASP A 30 8.55 2.28 6.76
CA ASP A 30 8.57 2.62 8.18
C ASP A 30 7.28 2.26 8.93
N HIS A 31 6.12 2.28 8.26
CA HIS A 31 4.78 1.92 8.76
C HIS A 31 4.59 2.13 10.28
N SER A 32 4.95 3.31 10.79
CA SER A 32 5.06 3.56 12.22
C SER A 32 3.83 4.30 12.73
N ILE A 33 3.10 3.66 13.65
CA ILE A 33 1.92 4.24 14.29
C ILE A 33 2.29 5.52 15.04
N SER A 34 3.44 5.57 15.72
CA SER A 34 3.92 6.78 16.38
C SER A 34 4.23 7.91 15.38
N LYS A 35 4.80 7.60 14.20
CA LYS A 35 4.99 8.60 13.13
C LYS A 35 3.64 9.06 12.55
N LEU A 36 2.70 8.14 12.35
CA LEU A 36 1.34 8.45 11.91
C LEU A 36 0.63 9.38 12.90
N ALA A 37 0.69 9.06 14.19
CA ALA A 37 0.15 9.87 15.28
C ALA A 37 0.74 11.29 15.23
N LYS A 38 2.07 11.41 15.13
CA LYS A 38 2.79 12.70 15.01
C LYS A 38 2.39 13.51 13.77
N LYS A 39 2.20 12.87 12.61
CA LYS A 39 1.72 13.55 11.39
C LYS A 39 0.24 13.95 11.47
N SER A 40 -0.56 13.18 12.21
CA SER A 40 -2.01 13.37 12.32
C SER A 40 -2.44 14.34 13.44
N VAL A 41 -1.51 14.79 14.30
CA VAL A 41 -1.74 15.75 15.42
C VAL A 41 -2.51 17.01 14.99
N GLY A 42 -2.49 17.39 13.72
CA GLY A 42 -3.23 18.57 13.22
C GLY A 42 -4.43 18.30 12.30
N LYS A 43 -4.65 17.06 11.80
CA LYS A 43 -5.61 16.85 10.68
C LYS A 43 -6.47 15.59 10.74
N ALA A 44 -6.14 14.59 11.56
CA ALA A 44 -6.93 13.35 11.65
C ALA A 44 -6.92 12.83 13.09
N GLY A 45 -7.68 13.49 13.97
CA GLY A 45 -7.63 13.31 15.43
C GLY A 45 -7.83 11.88 15.93
N GLY A 46 -6.72 11.18 16.16
CA GLY A 46 -6.64 9.93 16.91
C GLY A 46 -5.41 9.95 17.80
N SER A 47 -5.55 9.54 19.06
CA SER A 47 -4.41 9.29 19.93
C SER A 47 -3.65 8.05 19.45
N GLU A 48 -2.35 7.99 19.74
CA GLU A 48 -1.51 6.83 19.40
C GLU A 48 -2.13 5.50 19.88
N LYS A 49 -2.73 5.50 21.07
CA LYS A 49 -3.48 4.36 21.62
C LYS A 49 -4.62 3.89 20.68
N ARG A 50 -5.44 4.82 20.18
CA ARG A 50 -6.55 4.50 19.26
C ARG A 50 -6.03 3.93 17.94
N LEU A 51 -4.90 4.44 17.44
CA LEU A 51 -4.28 3.92 16.21
C LEU A 51 -3.75 2.49 16.39
N TYR A 52 -3.21 2.15 17.56
CA TYR A 52 -2.85 0.76 17.88
C TYR A 52 -4.08 -0.16 17.95
N GLU A 53 -5.17 0.29 18.57
CA GLU A 53 -6.44 -0.46 18.63
C GLU A 53 -6.97 -0.73 17.22
N LEU A 54 -7.02 0.30 16.35
CA LEU A 54 -7.45 0.18 14.95
C LEU A 54 -6.53 -0.76 14.15
N SER A 55 -5.21 -0.58 14.28
CA SER A 55 -4.22 -1.44 13.60
C SER A 55 -4.38 -2.90 13.98
N SER A 56 -4.64 -3.18 15.26
CA SER A 56 -4.93 -4.54 15.73
C SER A 56 -6.27 -5.05 15.24
N GLN A 57 -7.33 -4.24 15.31
CA GLN A 57 -8.69 -4.63 14.93
C GLN A 57 -8.78 -4.99 13.44
N PHE A 58 -8.12 -4.22 12.58
CA PHE A 58 -8.17 -4.39 11.12
C PHE A 58 -6.93 -5.10 10.55
N GLN A 59 -6.02 -5.57 11.41
CA GLN A 59 -4.78 -6.26 11.02
C GLN A 59 -3.97 -5.48 9.96
N TRP A 60 -3.76 -4.18 10.18
CA TRP A 60 -3.13 -3.28 9.18
C TRP A 60 -1.78 -3.79 8.69
N CYS A 61 -0.96 -4.38 9.56
CA CYS A 61 0.33 -4.96 9.17
C CYS A 61 0.20 -6.06 8.12
N ASP A 62 -0.82 -6.92 8.22
CA ASP A 62 -1.04 -8.01 7.27
C ASP A 62 -1.65 -7.48 5.96
N GLN A 63 -2.56 -6.51 6.05
CA GLN A 63 -3.11 -5.83 4.89
C GLN A 63 -2.02 -5.13 4.05
N VAL A 64 -1.11 -4.43 4.71
CA VAL A 64 0.02 -3.75 4.06
C VAL A 64 0.95 -4.75 3.38
N LYS A 65 1.28 -5.89 4.02
CA LYS A 65 2.10 -6.93 3.39
C LYS A 65 1.45 -7.49 2.13
N ASN A 66 0.15 -7.77 2.19
CA ASN A 66 -0.58 -8.30 1.03
C ASN A 66 -0.65 -7.26 -0.09
N TYR A 67 -0.79 -5.98 0.26
CA TYR A 67 -0.76 -4.87 -0.66
C TYR A 67 0.60 -4.70 -1.34
N ASP A 68 1.69 -4.72 -0.56
CA ASP A 68 3.06 -4.63 -1.06
C ASP A 68 3.40 -5.84 -1.95
N ALA A 69 2.95 -7.04 -1.58
CA ALA A 69 3.10 -8.25 -2.39
C ALA A 69 2.36 -8.12 -3.73
N ALA A 70 1.10 -7.67 -3.71
CA ALA A 70 0.33 -7.47 -4.94
C ALA A 70 0.95 -6.41 -5.88
N ILE A 71 1.55 -5.34 -5.32
CA ILE A 71 2.30 -4.36 -6.11
C ILE A 71 3.57 -4.99 -6.70
N ALA A 72 4.29 -5.79 -5.90
CA ALA A 72 5.51 -6.46 -6.35
C ALA A 72 5.23 -7.49 -7.46
N GLU A 73 4.17 -8.28 -7.33
CA GLU A 73 3.71 -9.22 -8.37
C GLU A 73 3.33 -8.47 -9.64
N PHE A 74 2.50 -7.42 -9.53
CA PHE A 74 2.13 -6.59 -10.68
C PHE A 74 3.34 -5.96 -11.37
N THR A 75 4.28 -5.41 -10.59
CA THR A 75 5.51 -4.82 -11.14
C THR A 75 6.40 -5.88 -11.79
N GLY A 76 6.48 -7.07 -11.20
CA GLY A 76 7.20 -8.21 -11.74
C GLY A 76 6.62 -8.72 -13.06
N GLU A 77 5.30 -8.81 -13.19
CA GLU A 77 4.62 -9.18 -14.43
C GLU A 77 4.83 -8.14 -15.54
N VAL A 78 4.74 -6.85 -15.23
CA VAL A 78 5.00 -5.77 -16.21
C VAL A 78 6.45 -5.82 -16.73
N LEU A 79 7.42 -6.06 -15.83
CA LEU A 79 8.82 -6.23 -16.22
C LEU A 79 9.03 -7.49 -17.07
N ALA A 80 8.39 -8.60 -16.71
CA ALA A 80 8.47 -9.85 -17.47
C ALA A 80 7.88 -9.73 -18.88
N GLU A 81 6.74 -9.04 -19.05
CA GLU A 81 6.14 -8.77 -20.36
C GLU A 81 7.00 -7.83 -21.23
N GLN A 82 7.67 -6.84 -20.64
CA GLN A 82 8.56 -5.95 -21.39
C GLN A 82 9.83 -6.67 -21.88
N VAL A 83 10.45 -7.51 -21.04
CA VAL A 83 11.63 -8.29 -21.44
C VAL A 83 11.29 -9.33 -22.50
N GLY A 84 10.09 -9.91 -22.46
CA GLY A 84 9.61 -10.86 -23.48
C GLY A 84 9.46 -10.26 -24.89
N LYS A 85 9.26 -8.94 -25.01
CA LYS A 85 9.17 -8.24 -26.31
C LYS A 85 10.52 -7.81 -26.88
N ASP A 86 11.51 -7.51 -26.04
CA ASP A 86 12.83 -7.05 -26.51
C ASP A 86 13.71 -8.20 -27.06
N VAL A 87 13.53 -9.43 -26.58
CA VAL A 87 14.31 -10.59 -27.05
C VAL A 87 13.96 -11.03 -28.48
N VAL A 88 12.75 -10.74 -28.98
CA VAL A 88 12.34 -11.13 -30.34
C VAL A 88 12.80 -10.13 -31.41
N SER A 89 13.19 -8.90 -31.06
CA SER A 89 13.57 -7.88 -32.05
C SER A 89 15.06 -7.86 -32.43
N SER A 90 15.91 -8.68 -31.80
CA SER A 90 17.36 -8.74 -32.12
C SER A 90 17.77 -10.00 -32.90
N GLY A 91 16.80 -10.81 -33.35
CA GLY A 91 17.06 -12.14 -33.93
C GLY A 91 16.94 -12.27 -35.45
N GLN A 92 16.78 -11.18 -36.22
CA GLN A 92 16.67 -11.31 -37.68
C GLN A 92 17.16 -10.09 -38.45
N ALA A 93 18.47 -10.03 -38.68
CA ALA A 93 19.04 -9.41 -39.87
C ALA A 93 20.22 -10.28 -40.31
N ARG A 94 19.90 -11.31 -41.11
CA ARG A 94 20.85 -11.97 -42.01
C ARG A 94 21.11 -11.05 -43.20
#